data_AF-A0A8T4PHE6-F1
#
_entry.id   AF-A0A8T4PHE6-F1
#
_cell.length_a   1.000
_cell.length_b   1.000
_cell.length_c   1.000
_cell.angle_alpha   90.00
_cell.angle_beta   90.00
_cell.angle_gamma   90.00
#
_symmetry.space_group_name_H-M   'P 1'
#
loop_
_entity.id
_entity.type
_entity.pdbx_description
1 polymer ?
#
loop_
_entity_poly.entity_id
_entity_poly.type
_entity_poly.pdbx_seq_one_letter_code
_entity_poly.pdbx_strand_id
1 'polypeptide(L)'
;MKLLSFIIKNPQERYTQENRLTIISLLAEVHRELKLILTEFKEESPEYKRVYQCMRYLAVVVNQVNDGKTHPTQILPNLRTAKKFLEEALARNEAISRMMSKSR
;
A
#
# COMPACT_ATOMS: atom_id res chain seq x y z
N MET A 1 9.67 -3.10 1.27
CA MET A 1 9.50 -3.87 0.00
C MET A 1 9.86 -5.35 0.06
N LYS A 2 11.03 -5.76 0.62
CA LYS A 2 11.48 -7.17 0.63
C LYS A 2 10.50 -8.12 1.35
N LEU A 3 9.98 -7.70 2.51
CA LEU A 3 9.07 -8.53 3.32
C LEU A 3 7.70 -8.78 2.66
N LEU A 4 7.05 -7.74 2.14
CA LEU A 4 5.78 -7.86 1.39
C LEU A 4 5.92 -8.80 0.19
N SER A 5 7.03 -8.68 -0.56
CA SER A 5 7.32 -9.56 -1.69
C SER A 5 7.60 -11.00 -1.27
N PHE A 6 8.22 -11.20 -0.10
CA PHE A 6 8.53 -12.51 0.46
C PHE A 6 7.27 -13.23 0.97
N ILE A 7 6.36 -12.50 1.62
CA ILE A 7 5.07 -13.03 2.09
C ILE A 7 4.15 -13.38 0.93
N ILE A 8 4.15 -12.57 -0.15
CA ILE A 8 3.41 -12.89 -1.39
C ILE A 8 3.91 -14.20 -2.03
N LYS A 9 5.20 -14.52 -1.90
CA LYS A 9 5.80 -15.74 -2.45
C LYS A 9 5.56 -16.98 -1.58
N ASN A 10 5.45 -16.82 -0.25
CA ASN A 10 5.32 -17.92 0.70
C ASN A 10 4.17 -17.69 1.72
N PRO A 11 2.91 -17.61 1.26
CA PRO A 11 1.77 -17.20 2.10
C PRO A 11 1.43 -18.18 3.23
N GLN A 12 1.63 -19.48 3.05
CA GLN A 12 1.22 -20.49 4.04
C GLN A 12 2.20 -20.61 5.21
N GLU A 13 3.49 -20.48 4.96
CA GLU A 13 4.52 -20.62 6.01
C GLU A 13 4.69 -19.36 6.87
N ARG A 14 4.20 -18.20 6.41
CA ARG A 14 4.64 -16.90 6.94
C ARG A 14 3.51 -15.98 7.37
N TYR A 15 2.25 -16.40 7.33
CA TYR A 15 1.13 -15.62 7.89
C TYR A 15 0.99 -15.78 9.42
N THR A 16 2.12 -15.71 10.12
CA THR A 16 2.19 -15.76 11.59
C THR A 16 1.74 -14.43 12.20
N GLN A 17 1.38 -14.43 13.49
CA GLN A 17 0.94 -13.21 14.19
C GLN A 17 1.97 -12.06 14.10
N GLU A 18 3.26 -12.36 14.27
CA GLU A 18 4.36 -11.40 14.18
C GLU A 18 4.49 -10.79 12.76
N ASN A 19 4.40 -11.63 11.73
CA ASN A 19 4.43 -11.16 10.35
C ASN A 19 3.18 -10.34 10.00
N ARG A 20 2.00 -10.67 10.55
CA ARG A 20 0.77 -9.87 10.38
C ARG A 20 0.94 -8.44 10.91
N LEU A 21 1.49 -8.26 12.11
CA LEU A 21 1.77 -6.92 12.66
C LEU A 21 2.74 -6.13 11.80
N THR A 22 3.74 -6.81 11.23
CA THR A 22 4.71 -6.18 10.34
C THR A 22 4.08 -5.79 9.00
N ILE A 23 3.21 -6.63 8.42
CA ILE A 23 2.41 -6.29 7.24
C ILE A 23 1.53 -5.07 7.53
N ILE A 24 0.82 -5.05 8.66
CA ILE A 24 -0.06 -3.93 9.05
C ILE A 24 0.74 -2.64 9.17
N SER A 25 1.92 -2.68 9.79
CA SER A 25 2.81 -1.51 9.92
C SER A 25 3.23 -0.97 8.55
N LEU A 26 3.64 -1.86 7.63
CA LEU A 26 3.99 -1.47 6.25
C LEU A 26 2.79 -0.87 5.50
N LEU A 27 1.59 -1.48 5.63
CA LEU A 27 0.38 -0.97 4.99
C LEU A 27 -0.04 0.40 5.54
N ALA A 28 0.19 0.66 6.84
CA ALA A 28 -0.07 1.95 7.46
C ALA A 28 0.86 3.06 6.94
N GLU A 29 2.14 2.74 6.70
CA GLU A 29 3.08 3.66 6.05
C GLU A 29 2.62 4.02 4.63
N VAL A 30 2.21 3.03 3.82
CA VAL A 30 1.64 3.27 2.48
C VAL A 30 0.43 4.19 2.56
N HIS A 31 -0.48 3.93 3.50
CA HIS A 31 -1.69 4.72 3.66
C HIS A 31 -1.36 6.18 4.00
N ARG A 32 -0.33 6.43 4.82
CA ARG A 32 0.16 7.79 5.11
C ARG A 32 0.70 8.47 3.86
N GLU A 33 1.54 7.80 3.08
CA GLU A 33 2.09 8.35 1.84
C GLU A 33 1.00 8.67 0.81
N LEU A 34 0.03 7.77 0.62
CA LEU A 34 -1.09 8.03 -0.28
C LEU A 34 -1.93 9.21 0.18
N LYS A 35 -2.09 9.42 1.50
CA LYS A 35 -2.79 10.59 2.03
C LYS A 35 -2.06 11.89 1.69
N LEU A 36 -0.73 11.91 1.74
CA LEU A 36 0.07 13.06 1.31
C LEU A 36 -0.04 13.30 -0.20
N ILE A 37 -0.02 12.23 -1.00
CA ILE A 37 -0.24 12.36 -2.45
C ILE A 37 -1.65 12.87 -2.76
N LEU A 38 -2.64 12.44 -1.97
CA LEU A 38 -4.03 12.86 -2.14
C LEU A 38 -4.18 14.38 -1.99
N THR A 39 -3.40 15.02 -1.11
CA THR A 39 -3.46 16.48 -0.91
C THR A 39 -2.91 17.28 -2.10
N GLU A 40 -2.16 16.65 -3.01
CA GLU A 40 -1.64 17.27 -4.23
C GLU A 40 -2.68 17.30 -5.38
N PHE A 41 -3.80 16.59 -5.23
CA PHE A 41 -4.84 16.49 -6.26
C PHE A 41 -6.14 17.17 -5.83
N LYS A 42 -6.83 17.79 -6.79
CA LYS A 42 -8.20 18.29 -6.58
C LYS A 42 -9.16 17.11 -6.46
N GLU A 43 -10.14 17.18 -5.56
CA GLU A 43 -11.05 16.05 -5.25
C GLU A 43 -11.81 15.50 -6.47
N GLU A 44 -12.13 16.36 -7.44
CA GLU A 44 -12.86 15.98 -8.65
C GLU A 44 -11.98 15.28 -9.69
N SER A 45 -10.65 15.34 -9.53
CA SER A 45 -9.71 14.84 -10.52
C SER A 45 -9.73 13.30 -10.61
N PRO A 46 -9.53 12.74 -11.81
CA PRO A 46 -9.39 11.29 -11.98
C PRO A 46 -8.28 10.68 -11.11
N GLU A 47 -7.19 11.43 -10.90
CA GLU A 47 -6.06 11.04 -10.05
C GLU A 47 -6.47 10.95 -8.58
N TYR A 48 -7.19 11.94 -8.06
CA TYR A 48 -7.72 11.91 -6.70
C TYR A 48 -8.60 10.69 -6.48
N LYS A 49 -9.57 10.46 -7.39
CA LYS A 49 -10.47 9.29 -7.32
C LYS A 49 -9.69 7.98 -7.32
N ARG A 50 -8.66 7.87 -8.16
CA ARG A 50 -7.79 6.69 -8.22
C ARG A 50 -7.03 6.50 -6.90
N VAL A 51 -6.36 7.52 -6.38
CA VAL A 51 -5.59 7.43 -5.12
C VAL A 51 -6.50 7.13 -3.92
N TYR A 52 -7.66 7.79 -3.86
CA TYR A 52 -8.68 7.52 -2.84
C TYR A 52 -9.18 6.07 -2.88
N GLN A 53 -9.43 5.53 -4.08
CA GLN A 53 -9.81 4.14 -4.25
C GLN A 53 -8.69 3.18 -3.78
N CYS A 54 -7.42 3.52 -4.01
CA CYS A 54 -6.28 2.76 -3.49
C CYS A 54 -6.27 2.72 -1.96
N MET A 55 -6.51 3.87 -1.31
CA MET A 55 -6.57 3.96 0.15
C MET A 55 -7.71 3.10 0.72
N ARG A 56 -8.88 3.09 0.09
CA ARG A 56 -9.98 2.20 0.50
C ARG A 56 -9.61 0.72 0.38
N TYR A 57 -8.94 0.32 -0.71
CA TYR A 57 -8.49 -1.06 -0.87
C TYR A 57 -7.48 -1.45 0.22
N LEU A 58 -6.52 -0.58 0.53
CA LEU A 58 -5.54 -0.82 1.60
C LEU A 58 -6.21 -1.02 2.96
N ALA A 59 -7.23 -0.23 3.29
CA ALA A 59 -7.98 -0.38 4.52
C ALA A 59 -8.67 -1.76 4.63
N VAL A 60 -9.22 -2.27 3.52
CA VAL A 60 -9.78 -3.63 3.47
C VAL A 60 -8.69 -4.67 3.74
N VAL A 61 -7.52 -4.53 3.13
CA VAL A 61 -6.40 -5.47 3.35
C VAL A 61 -5.94 -5.45 4.79
N VAL A 62 -5.79 -4.27 5.40
CA VAL A 62 -5.41 -4.13 6.81
C VAL A 62 -6.41 -4.87 7.70
N ASN A 63 -7.71 -4.70 7.46
CA ASN A 63 -8.74 -5.40 8.23
C ASN A 63 -8.65 -6.92 8.07
N GLN A 64 -8.45 -7.41 6.85
CA GLN A 64 -8.29 -8.86 6.58
C GLN A 64 -7.03 -9.45 7.23
N VAL A 65 -5.93 -8.70 7.23
CA VAL A 65 -4.68 -9.10 7.89
C VAL A 65 -4.87 -9.11 9.41
N ASN A 66 -5.57 -8.10 9.94
CA ASN A 66 -5.76 -7.90 11.37
C ASN A 66 -6.75 -8.89 12.00
N ASP A 67 -7.81 -9.28 11.28
CA ASP A 67 -8.79 -10.23 11.81
C ASP A 67 -8.19 -11.62 12.09
N GLY A 68 -7.09 -11.96 11.40
CA GLY A 68 -6.37 -13.22 11.54
C GLY A 68 -7.17 -14.49 11.18
N LYS A 69 -8.40 -14.34 10.71
CA LYS A 69 -9.37 -15.36 10.29
C LYS A 69 -9.44 -15.48 8.77
N THR A 70 -9.14 -14.42 8.03
CA THR A 70 -9.13 -14.44 6.56
C THR A 70 -7.95 -15.28 6.07
N HIS A 71 -8.22 -16.25 5.20
CA HIS A 71 -7.19 -17.16 4.73
C HIS A 71 -6.16 -16.41 3.86
N PRO A 72 -4.84 -16.65 4.00
CA PRO A 72 -3.81 -15.89 3.29
C PRO A 72 -4.03 -15.81 1.77
N THR A 73 -4.52 -16.90 1.15
CA THR A 73 -4.82 -16.94 -0.29
C THR A 73 -5.92 -15.97 -0.73
N GLN A 74 -6.84 -15.59 0.16
CA GLN A 74 -7.87 -14.58 -0.11
C GLN A 74 -7.33 -13.16 0.01
N ILE A 75 -6.27 -12.96 0.81
CA ILE A 75 -5.66 -11.66 1.05
C ILE A 75 -4.59 -11.35 -0.01
N LEU A 76 -3.96 -12.39 -0.59
CA LEU A 76 -2.88 -12.26 -1.58
C LEU A 76 -3.20 -11.37 -2.78
N PRO A 77 -4.35 -11.47 -3.45
CA PRO A 77 -4.68 -10.57 -4.56
C PRO A 77 -4.71 -9.11 -4.11
N ASN A 78 -5.27 -8.85 -2.93
CA ASN A 78 -5.35 -7.49 -2.40
C ASN A 78 -3.98 -6.98 -1.97
N LEU A 79 -3.11 -7.83 -1.40
CA LEU A 79 -1.71 -7.50 -1.09
C LEU A 79 -0.88 -7.20 -2.35
N ARG A 80 -1.11 -7.93 -3.45
CA ARG A 80 -0.45 -7.65 -4.75
C ARG A 80 -0.87 -6.29 -5.29
N THR A 81 -2.17 -6.01 -5.25
CA THR A 81 -2.73 -4.72 -5.67
C THR A 81 -2.20 -3.58 -4.80
N ALA A 82 -2.19 -3.74 -3.47
CA ALA A 82 -1.59 -2.81 -2.52
C ALA A 82 -0.11 -2.53 -2.82
N LYS A 83 0.67 -3.60 -3.08
CA LYS A 83 2.08 -3.49 -3.47
C LYS A 83 2.25 -2.67 -4.75
N LYS A 84 1.45 -2.94 -5.78
CA LYS A 84 1.50 -2.20 -7.05
C LYS A 84 1.24 -0.71 -6.83
N PHE A 85 0.22 -0.37 -6.03
CA PHE A 85 -0.07 1.04 -5.73
C PHE A 85 1.02 1.71 -4.90
N LEU A 86 1.65 1.01 -3.97
CA LEU A 86 2.82 1.52 -3.26
C LEU A 86 3.98 1.81 -4.22
N GLU A 87 4.28 0.91 -5.15
CA GLU A 87 5.33 1.11 -6.15
C GLU A 87 5.04 2.33 -7.05
N GLU A 88 3.79 2.50 -7.49
CA GLU A 88 3.35 3.66 -8.26
C GLU A 88 3.46 4.97 -7.47
N ALA A 89 3.08 4.95 -6.18
CA ALA A 89 3.17 6.10 -5.28
C ALA A 89 4.63 6.52 -5.03
N LEU A 90 5.52 5.56 -4.75
CA LEU A 90 6.95 5.81 -4.54
C LEU A 90 7.61 6.38 -5.81
N ALA A 91 7.32 5.81 -6.98
CA ALA A 91 7.84 6.32 -8.25
C ALA A 91 7.39 7.77 -8.52
N ARG A 92 6.14 8.11 -8.16
CA ARG A 92 5.64 9.49 -8.26
C ARG A 92 6.29 10.43 -7.25
N ASN A 93 6.47 10.00 -6.00
CA ASN A 93 7.11 10.83 -4.98
C ASN A 93 8.58 11.12 -5.34
N GLU A 94 9.30 10.13 -5.87
CA GLU A 94 10.64 10.35 -6.43
C GLU A 94 10.62 11.32 -7.62
N ALA A 95 9.63 11.23 -8.50
CA ALA A 95 9.49 12.14 -9.63
C ALA A 95 9.23 13.59 -9.17
N ILE A 96 8.33 13.78 -8.20
CA ILE A 96 8.03 15.08 -7.58
C ILE A 96 9.28 15.64 -6.89
N SER A 97 9.97 14.82 -6.08
CA SER A 97 11.20 15.21 -5.39
C SER A 97 12.29 15.66 -6.37
N ARG A 98 12.44 14.96 -7.51
CA ARG A 98 13.39 15.32 -8.57
C ARG A 98 13.00 16.59 -9.33
N MET A 99 11.71 16.87 -9.49
CA MET A 99 11.23 18.11 -10.11
C MET A 99 11.48 19.31 -9.18
N MET A 100 11.19 19.17 -7.88
CA MET A 100 11.43 20.22 -6.89
C MET A 100 12.93 20.51 -6.71
N SER A 101 13.79 19.50 -6.84
CA SER A 101 15.26 19.70 -6.79
C SER A 101 15.84 20.39 -8.03
N LYS A 102 15.11 20.47 -9.15
CA LYS A 102 15.55 21.14 -10.38
C LYS A 102 15.19 22.62 -10.47
N SER A 103 14.41 23.14 -9.52
CA SER A 103 14.04 24.56 -9.42
C SER A 103 14.95 25.34 -8.46
N ARG A 104 16.18 24.89 -8.23
CA ARG A 104 17.16 25.56 -7.36
C ARG A 104 18.45 25.88 -8.10
#